data_AF-A0A7S3HFM7-F1
#
_entry.id   AF-A0A7S3HFM7-F1
#
_cell.length_a   1.000
_cell.length_b   1.000
_cell.length_c   1.000
_cell.angle_alpha   90.00
_cell.angle_beta   90.00
_cell.angle_gamma   90.00
#
_symmetry.space_group_name_H-M   'P 1'
#
loop_
_entity.id
_entity.type
_entity.pdbx_description
1 polymer ?
#
loop_
_entity_poly.entity_id
_entity_poly.type
_entity_poly.pdbx_seq_one_letter_code
_entity_poly.pdbx_strand_id
1 'polypeptide(L)'
;KKITKSMKMVAASKLKKDEMRMLTGMPFVKPVQDLFARLPREDKPGNTIYFGVTSDKGLCGGVNSAIAKMCRRGMAADEAAGNAAKYMGIGAKGSAALKRFYGDR
;
A
#
# COMPACT_ATOMS: atom_id res chain seq x y z
N LYS A 1 -15.37 -5.57 -26.07
CA LYS A 1 -16.17 -4.38 -25.67
C LYS A 1 -17.30 -4.69 -24.68
N LYS A 2 -18.15 -5.71 -24.92
CA LYS A 2 -19.30 -6.00 -24.01
C LYS A 2 -18.85 -6.36 -22.58
N ILE A 3 -17.88 -7.27 -22.42
CA ILE A 3 -17.37 -7.71 -21.11
C ILE A 3 -16.77 -6.55 -20.29
N THR A 4 -15.85 -5.79 -20.90
CA THR A 4 -15.20 -4.65 -20.22
C THR A 4 -16.18 -3.53 -19.87
N LYS A 5 -17.23 -3.30 -20.68
CA LYS A 5 -18.31 -2.36 -20.36
C LYS A 5 -19.12 -2.81 -19.15
N SER A 6 -19.48 -4.10 -19.07
CA SER A 6 -20.15 -4.65 -17.90
C SER A 6 -19.27 -4.61 -16.64
N MET A 7 -17.99 -4.99 -16.76
CA MET A 7 -17.03 -4.92 -15.65
C MET A 7 -16.83 -3.50 -15.13
N LYS A 8 -16.84 -2.48 -16.01
CA LYS A 8 -16.79 -1.06 -15.61
C LYS A 8 -17.96 -0.71 -14.68
N MET A 9 -19.19 -1.15 -15.01
CA MET A 9 -20.37 -0.90 -14.17
C MET A 9 -20.29 -1.64 -12.83
N VAL A 10 -19.79 -2.88 -12.83
CA VAL A 10 -19.57 -3.66 -11.60
C VAL A 10 -18.53 -2.97 -10.70
N ALA A 11 -17.43 -2.50 -11.27
CA ALA A 11 -16.40 -1.77 -10.53
C ALA A 11 -16.94 -0.45 -9.95
N ALA A 12 -17.70 0.31 -10.73
CA ALA A 12 -18.32 1.56 -10.26
C ALA A 12 -19.29 1.32 -9.09
N SER A 13 -20.10 0.26 -9.15
CA SER A 13 -21.01 -0.11 -8.06
C SER A 13 -20.27 -0.48 -6.77
N LYS A 14 -19.15 -1.21 -6.88
CA LYS A 14 -18.30 -1.56 -5.73
C LYS A 14 -17.62 -0.34 -5.13
N LEU A 15 -17.04 0.53 -5.97
CA LEU A 15 -16.40 1.76 -5.53
C LEU A 15 -17.34 2.60 -4.67
N LYS A 16 -18.58 2.82 -5.11
CA LYS A 16 -19.57 3.58 -4.34
C LYS A 16 -19.84 2.96 -2.95
N LYS A 17 -19.87 1.63 -2.84
CA LYS A 17 -20.02 0.94 -1.54
C LYS A 17 -18.77 1.08 -0.68
N ASP A 18 -17.60 0.98 -1.28
CA ASP A 18 -16.31 1.07 -0.58
C ASP A 18 -16.06 2.50 -0.08
N GLU A 19 -16.44 3.52 -0.84
CA GLU A 19 -16.41 4.94 -0.44
C GLU A 19 -17.26 5.18 0.81
N MET A 20 -18.49 4.65 0.85
CA MET A 20 -19.35 4.77 2.03
C MET A 20 -18.70 4.11 3.26
N ARG A 21 -18.14 2.91 3.13
CA ARG A 21 -17.44 2.23 4.24
C ARG A 21 -16.23 3.04 4.73
N MET A 22 -15.47 3.62 3.81
CA MET A 22 -14.33 4.48 4.15
C MET A 22 -14.80 5.70 4.95
N LEU A 23 -15.85 6.38 4.50
CA LEU A 23 -16.41 7.55 5.19
C LEU A 23 -16.93 7.20 6.59
N THR A 24 -17.54 6.02 6.77
CA THR A 24 -17.97 5.55 8.10
C THR A 24 -16.80 5.21 9.01
N GLY A 25 -15.65 4.76 8.48
CA GLY A 25 -14.45 4.46 9.26
C GLY A 25 -13.58 5.67 9.60
N MET A 26 -13.67 6.75 8.82
CA MET A 26 -12.86 7.97 8.99
C MET A 26 -12.95 8.61 10.39
N PRO A 27 -14.13 8.70 11.06
CA PRO A 27 -14.23 9.27 12.41
C PRO A 27 -13.38 8.55 13.46
N PHE A 28 -13.10 7.26 13.27
CA PHE A 28 -12.23 6.50 14.19
C PHE A 28 -10.74 6.80 13.95
N VAL A 29 -10.34 6.94 12.68
CA VAL A 29 -8.92 7.06 12.30
C VAL A 29 -8.40 8.49 12.48
N LYS A 30 -9.20 9.51 12.15
CA LYS A 30 -8.75 10.91 12.16
C LYS A 30 -8.22 11.38 13.54
N PRO A 31 -8.94 11.18 14.67
CA PRO A 31 -8.44 11.66 15.96
C PRO A 31 -7.13 11.00 16.38
N VAL A 32 -6.94 9.73 16.03
CA VAL A 32 -5.71 8.99 16.31
C VAL A 32 -4.55 9.56 15.49
N GLN A 33 -4.77 9.80 14.20
CA GLN A 33 -3.77 10.43 13.33
C GLN A 33 -3.41 11.84 13.82
N ASP A 34 -4.39 12.64 14.21
CA ASP A 34 -4.18 14.00 14.72
C ASP A 34 -3.39 14.00 16.03
N LEU A 35 -3.63 13.02 16.91
CA LEU A 35 -2.86 12.85 18.14
C LEU A 35 -1.39 12.53 17.85
N PHE A 36 -1.13 11.54 16.98
CA PHE A 36 0.24 11.17 16.63
C PHE A 36 0.97 12.25 15.82
N ALA A 37 0.25 13.07 15.04
CA ALA A 37 0.83 14.18 14.31
C ALA A 37 1.34 15.32 15.20
N ARG A 38 0.86 15.41 16.45
CA ARG A 38 1.35 16.39 17.44
C ARG A 38 2.65 15.95 18.12
N LEU A 39 2.99 14.67 18.03
CA LEU A 39 4.23 14.14 18.62
C LEU A 39 5.41 14.43 17.68
N PRO A 40 6.59 14.79 18.22
CA PRO A 40 7.78 14.93 17.41
C PRO A 40 8.14 13.59 16.77
N ARG A 41 8.46 13.60 15.47
CA ARG A 41 8.97 12.42 14.77
C ARG A 41 10.45 12.26 15.09
N GLU A 42 10.80 11.17 15.76
CA GLU A 42 12.19 10.77 15.95
C GLU A 42 12.58 9.79 14.83
N ASP A 43 13.49 10.20 13.94
CA ASP A 43 14.13 9.28 13.00
C ASP A 43 15.16 8.44 13.77
N LYS A 44 14.70 7.34 14.35
CA LYS A 44 15.59 6.36 14.98
C LYS A 44 16.18 5.47 13.89
N PRO A 45 17.52 5.37 13.77
CA PRO A 45 18.13 4.35 12.94
C PRO A 45 17.73 2.98 13.49
N GLY A 46 17.20 2.13 12.62
CA GLY A 46 16.65 0.85 13.03
C GLY A 46 16.07 0.04 11.87
N ASN A 47 15.58 -1.15 12.20
CA ASN A 47 14.97 -2.04 11.22
C ASN A 47 13.63 -1.45 10.74
N THR A 48 13.59 -0.93 9.51
CA THR A 48 12.37 -0.36 8.92
C THR A 48 11.56 -1.46 8.23
N ILE A 49 10.26 -1.52 8.54
CA ILE A 49 9.32 -2.40 7.84
C ILE A 49 8.52 -1.58 6.83
N TYR A 50 8.67 -1.92 5.57
CA TYR A 50 7.89 -1.35 4.47
C TYR A 50 6.60 -2.15 4.30
N PHE A 51 5.49 -1.55 4.72
CA PHE A 51 4.18 -2.16 4.61
C PHE A 51 3.47 -1.77 3.31
N GLY A 52 3.36 -2.70 2.37
CA GLY A 52 2.71 -2.48 1.08
C GLY A 52 1.32 -3.10 1.02
N VAL A 53 0.27 -2.26 0.94
CA VAL A 53 -1.11 -2.73 0.74
C VAL A 53 -1.46 -2.70 -0.75
N THR A 54 -1.78 -3.85 -1.33
CA THR A 54 -2.11 -4.01 -2.75
C THR A 54 -3.35 -4.87 -2.94
N SER A 55 -3.87 -4.92 -4.17
CA SER A 55 -4.98 -5.83 -4.49
C SER A 55 -4.51 -7.23 -4.86
N ASP A 56 -5.36 -8.23 -4.68
CA ASP A 56 -5.14 -9.58 -5.23
C ASP A 56 -5.43 -9.64 -6.74
N LYS A 57 -6.42 -8.85 -7.17
CA LYS A 57 -6.90 -8.82 -8.55
C LYS A 57 -6.10 -7.83 -9.39
N GLY A 58 -5.97 -8.15 -10.69
CA GLY A 58 -5.40 -7.24 -11.69
C GLY A 58 -6.42 -6.24 -12.23
N LEU A 59 -6.10 -5.64 -13.40
CA LEU A 59 -6.91 -4.62 -14.08
C LEU A 59 -7.13 -3.32 -13.28
N CYS A 60 -6.24 -3.03 -12.33
CA CYS A 60 -6.20 -1.83 -11.50
C CYS A 60 -5.42 -0.66 -12.15
N GLY A 61 -5.10 -0.74 -13.45
CA GLY A 61 -4.16 0.19 -14.08
C GLY A 61 -2.78 0.14 -13.42
N GLY A 62 -2.22 1.31 -13.08
CA GLY A 62 -0.88 1.45 -12.53
C GLY A 62 -0.76 1.42 -11.00
N VAL A 63 -1.85 1.24 -10.26
CA VAL A 63 -1.87 1.42 -8.78
C VAL A 63 -0.89 0.48 -8.08
N ASN A 64 -1.02 -0.84 -8.28
CA ASN A 64 -0.13 -1.81 -7.63
C ASN A 64 1.34 -1.62 -8.03
N SER A 65 1.59 -1.29 -9.30
CA SER A 65 2.94 -1.03 -9.80
C SER A 65 3.56 0.22 -9.17
N ALA A 66 2.76 1.27 -8.94
CA ALA A 66 3.21 2.48 -8.26
C ALA A 66 3.59 2.18 -6.80
N ILE A 67 2.77 1.42 -6.08
CA ILE A 67 3.05 1.02 -4.69
C ILE A 67 4.34 0.19 -4.62
N ALA A 68 4.49 -0.83 -5.47
CA ALA A 68 5.70 -1.64 -5.50
C ALA A 68 6.96 -0.81 -5.81
N LYS A 69 6.86 0.15 -6.74
CA LYS A 69 7.96 1.06 -7.08
C LYS A 69 8.33 1.97 -5.92
N MET A 70 7.35 2.50 -5.19
CA MET A 70 7.57 3.36 -4.02
C MET A 70 8.24 2.58 -2.88
N CYS A 71 7.72 1.39 -2.54
CA CYS A 71 8.33 0.53 -1.53
C CYS A 71 9.79 0.20 -1.89
N ARG A 72 10.05 -0.24 -3.12
CA ARG A 72 11.41 -0.55 -3.57
C ARG A 72 12.37 0.64 -3.46
N ARG A 73 11.92 1.84 -3.84
CA ARG A 73 12.75 3.05 -3.75
C ARG A 73 13.08 3.43 -2.31
N GLY A 74 12.10 3.33 -1.41
CA GLY A 74 12.33 3.58 0.02
C GLY A 74 13.30 2.56 0.61
N MET A 75 13.04 1.27 0.38
CA MET A 75 13.93 0.19 0.84
C MET A 75 15.36 0.36 0.35
N ALA A 76 15.55 0.67 -0.93
CA ALA A 76 16.88 0.89 -1.48
C ALA A 76 17.59 2.12 -0.86
N ALA A 77 16.83 3.17 -0.48
CA ALA A 77 17.39 4.34 0.18
C ALA A 77 17.83 4.03 1.62
N ASP A 78 17.01 3.28 2.37
CA ASP A 78 17.34 2.85 3.73
C ASP A 78 18.53 1.87 3.74
N GLU A 79 18.57 0.94 2.79
CA GLU A 79 19.70 0.01 2.63
C GLU A 79 21.00 0.77 2.29
N ALA A 80 20.93 1.81 1.45
CA ALA A 80 22.08 2.67 1.14
C ALA A 80 22.55 3.48 2.36
N ALA A 81 21.65 3.79 3.29
CA ALA A 81 21.98 4.42 4.57
C ALA A 81 22.52 3.42 5.62
N GLY A 82 22.60 2.12 5.29
CA GLY A 82 23.09 1.07 6.20
C GLY A 82 22.01 0.51 7.14
N ASN A 83 20.74 0.87 6.96
CA ASN A 83 19.62 0.35 7.76
C ASN A 83 19.07 -0.95 7.14
N ALA A 84 18.64 -1.89 7.98
CA ALA A 84 17.97 -3.09 7.49
C ALA A 84 16.51 -2.76 7.12
N ALA A 85 16.13 -3.04 5.87
CA ALA A 85 14.76 -2.89 5.38
C ALA A 85 14.10 -4.25 5.14
N LYS A 86 12.89 -4.43 5.66
CA LYS A 86 12.05 -5.63 5.43
C LYS A 86 10.76 -5.24 4.73
N TYR A 87 10.21 -6.14 3.91
CA TYR A 87 8.93 -5.91 3.25
C TYR A 87 7.82 -6.76 3.86
N MET A 88 6.68 -6.15 4.15
CA MET A 88 5.46 -6.84 4.55
C MET A 88 4.32 -6.44 3.61
N GLY A 89 3.87 -7.38 2.80
CA GLY A 89 2.85 -7.15 1.78
C GLY A 89 1.49 -7.71 2.17
N ILE A 90 0.45 -6.90 2.05
CA ILE A 90 -0.93 -7.39 1.94
C ILE A 90 -1.35 -7.35 0.48
N GLY A 91 -1.86 -8.47 -0.01
CA GLY A 91 -2.32 -8.65 -1.38
C GLY A 91 -1.29 -9.35 -2.27
N ALA A 92 -1.77 -10.26 -3.13
CA ALA A 92 -0.93 -11.11 -3.95
C ALA A 92 -0.08 -10.34 -4.99
N LYS A 93 -0.56 -9.18 -5.48
CA LYS A 93 0.15 -8.44 -6.54
C LYS A 93 1.38 -7.70 -6.04
N GLY A 94 1.33 -7.12 -4.84
CA GLY A 94 2.49 -6.49 -4.20
C GLY A 94 3.58 -7.52 -3.89
N SER A 95 3.18 -8.61 -3.22
CA SER A 95 4.10 -9.69 -2.90
C SER A 95 4.71 -10.31 -4.14
N ALA A 96 3.94 -10.58 -5.20
CA ALA A 96 4.49 -11.11 -6.45
C ALA A 96 5.48 -10.15 -7.13
N ALA A 97 5.22 -8.83 -7.08
CA ALA A 97 6.09 -7.83 -7.70
C ALA A 97 7.43 -7.68 -6.97
N LEU A 98 7.43 -7.79 -5.63
CA LEU A 98 8.61 -7.57 -4.80
C LEU A 98 9.35 -8.84 -4.41
N LYS A 99 8.73 -10.02 -4.51
CA LYS A 99 9.33 -11.33 -4.21
C LYS A 99 10.62 -11.61 -4.99
N ARG A 100 10.76 -11.10 -6.21
CA ARG A 100 12.01 -11.27 -6.99
C ARG A 100 13.21 -10.55 -6.34
N PHE A 101 12.96 -9.46 -5.63
CA PHE A 101 14.01 -8.59 -5.08
C PHE A 101 14.23 -8.84 -3.58
N TYR A 102 13.14 -9.12 -2.86
CA TYR A 102 13.12 -9.23 -1.40
C TYR A 102 12.44 -10.53 -0.94
N GLY A 103 12.49 -11.60 -1.75
CA GLY A 103 11.82 -12.87 -1.44
C GLY A 103 12.37 -13.58 -0.20
N ASP A 104 13.62 -13.29 0.16
CA ASP A 104 14.35 -13.93 1.25
C ASP A 104 14.26 -13.15 2.58
N ARG A 105 13.55 -12.01 2.61
CA ARG A 105 13.52 -11.09 3.76
C ARG A 105 12.27 -10.23 3.89
#